data_AF-A0A2B7Z4J1-F1
#
_entry.id   AF-A0A2B7Z4J1-F1
#
_cell.length_a   1.000
_cell.length_b   1.000
_cell.length_c   1.000
_cell.angle_alpha   90.00
_cell.angle_beta   90.00
_cell.angle_gamma   90.00
#
_symmetry.space_group_name_H-M   'P 1'
#
loop_
_entity.id
_entity.type
_entity.pdbx_description
1 polymer ?
#
loop_
_entity_poly.entity_id
_entity_poly.type
_entity_poly.pdbx_seq_one_letter_code
_entity_poly.pdbx_strand_id
1 'polypeptide(L)'
;MRFKGRTQARFDSTKLENAIKEVMFKRNIPETELLNDGTKRGCRVFVCATDRYTKKIVRLRSYKLPDQPGIPATICQAALATSAATTFFDPVSIDDRSFAYGAFGANNPVNEVEGEASNIWCPDTGDLKPLVKCFISIGTGNPGIKPFKDSLFGLLSKTMVEIATETENTEAEFIARWRGHYDANRYFRFNVEQGL
;
A
#
# COMPACT_ATOMS: atom_id res chain seq x y z
N MET A 1 10.43 34.25 -7.78
CA MET A 1 11.23 33.16 -7.18
C MET A 1 10.41 31.88 -7.19
N ARG A 2 10.82 30.86 -7.97
CA ARG A 2 10.21 29.52 -7.94
C ARG A 2 10.98 28.69 -6.90
N PHE A 3 10.41 28.51 -5.71
CA PHE A 3 10.94 27.53 -4.76
C PHE A 3 10.63 26.14 -5.30
N LYS A 4 11.57 25.54 -6.04
CA LYS A 4 11.59 24.08 -6.23
C LYS A 4 12.00 23.48 -4.90
N GLY A 5 11.02 23.16 -4.04
CA GLY A 5 11.25 22.32 -2.87
C GLY A 5 11.74 20.96 -3.35
N ARG A 6 13.05 20.80 -3.47
CA ARG A 6 13.68 19.51 -3.74
C ARG A 6 13.63 18.72 -2.43
N THR A 7 12.62 17.88 -2.27
CA THR A 7 12.67 16.80 -1.30
C THR A 7 13.76 15.84 -1.77
N GLN A 8 14.95 15.93 -1.17
CA GLN A 8 16.03 14.97 -1.39
C GLN A 8 15.72 13.71 -0.59
N ALA A 9 15.87 12.53 -1.19
CA ALA A 9 15.73 11.26 -0.47
C ALA A 9 16.70 11.21 0.72
N ARG A 10 16.20 10.75 1.87
CA ARG A 10 16.99 10.60 3.10
C ARG A 10 17.83 9.32 3.09
N PHE A 11 17.36 8.29 2.41
CA PHE A 11 18.02 7.00 2.27
C PHE A 11 18.35 6.70 0.82
N ASP A 12 19.33 5.83 0.61
CA ASP A 12 19.78 5.42 -0.71
C ASP A 12 18.76 4.44 -1.34
N SER A 13 17.99 4.95 -2.29
CA SER A 13 16.99 4.20 -3.06
C SER A 13 17.59 2.99 -3.78
N THR A 14 18.86 3.07 -4.18
CA THR A 14 19.59 1.99 -4.84
C THR A 14 19.75 0.79 -3.92
N LYS A 15 19.92 1.00 -2.61
CA LYS A 15 20.03 -0.11 -1.64
C LYS A 15 18.71 -0.85 -1.50
N LEU A 16 17.59 -0.14 -1.47
CA LEU A 16 16.26 -0.75 -1.43
C LEU A 16 15.98 -1.53 -2.72
N GLU A 17 16.31 -0.95 -3.88
CA GLU A 17 16.19 -1.61 -5.17
C GLU A 17 17.04 -2.89 -5.24
N ASN A 18 18.30 -2.82 -4.82
CA ASN A 18 19.18 -3.98 -4.80
C ASN A 18 18.68 -5.08 -3.85
N ALA A 19 18.14 -4.72 -2.68
CA ALA A 19 17.56 -5.70 -1.76
C ALA A 19 16.34 -6.41 -2.37
N ILE A 20 15.47 -5.69 -3.08
CA ILE A 20 14.33 -6.28 -3.81
C ILE A 20 14.82 -7.21 -4.91
N LYS A 21 15.79 -6.76 -5.72
CA LYS A 21 16.40 -7.56 -6.79
C LYS A 21 17.07 -8.82 -6.27
N GLU A 22 17.73 -8.76 -5.11
CA GLU A 22 18.33 -9.94 -4.49
C GLU A 22 17.28 -10.98 -4.11
N VAL A 23 16.12 -10.56 -3.58
CA VAL A 23 14.99 -11.47 -3.30
C VAL A 23 14.46 -12.09 -4.60
N MET A 24 14.31 -11.31 -5.66
CA MET A 24 13.86 -11.81 -6.97
C MET A 24 14.85 -12.82 -7.55
N PHE A 25 16.15 -12.51 -7.51
CA PHE A 25 17.22 -13.41 -7.95
C PHE A 25 17.19 -14.74 -7.21
N LYS A 26 17.09 -14.73 -5.87
CA LYS A 26 16.97 -15.94 -5.04
C LYS A 26 15.73 -16.79 -5.36
N ARG A 27 14.70 -16.19 -5.97
CA ARG A 27 13.47 -16.86 -6.41
C ARG A 27 13.48 -17.23 -7.90
N ASN A 28 14.59 -17.01 -8.61
CA ASN A 28 14.71 -17.20 -10.06
C ASN A 28 13.70 -16.36 -10.87
N ILE A 29 13.43 -15.13 -10.41
CA ILE A 29 12.53 -14.19 -11.09
C ILE A 29 13.38 -13.12 -11.79
N PRO A 30 13.23 -12.90 -13.11
CA PRO A 30 13.98 -11.86 -13.80
C PRO A 30 13.54 -10.46 -13.37
N GLU A 31 14.45 -9.49 -13.36
CA GLU A 31 14.14 -8.11 -12.93
C GLU A 31 13.06 -7.43 -13.79
N THR A 32 12.95 -7.87 -15.04
CA THR A 32 11.97 -7.41 -16.03
C THR A 32 10.60 -8.07 -15.88
N GLU A 33 10.42 -8.99 -14.93
CA GLU A 33 9.17 -9.71 -14.74
C GLU A 33 8.03 -8.73 -14.42
N LEU A 34 6.98 -8.78 -15.25
CA LEU A 34 5.79 -7.95 -15.06
C LEU A 34 5.01 -8.44 -13.85
N LEU A 35 4.49 -7.50 -13.05
CA LEU A 35 3.55 -7.85 -11.97
C LEU A 35 2.30 -8.56 -12.54
N ASN A 36 1.88 -8.15 -13.73
CA ASN A 36 0.83 -8.78 -14.52
C ASN A 36 1.35 -9.13 -15.91
N ASP A 37 1.83 -10.36 -16.05
CA ASP A 37 2.24 -11.01 -17.30
C ASP A 37 1.05 -11.59 -18.11
N GLY A 38 -0.19 -11.42 -17.64
CA GLY A 38 -1.39 -12.01 -18.24
C GLY A 38 -1.67 -13.46 -17.84
N THR A 39 -0.77 -14.11 -17.09
CA THR A 39 -0.97 -15.48 -16.60
C THR A 39 -2.02 -15.51 -15.50
N LYS A 40 -3.03 -16.38 -15.66
CA LYS A 40 -4.08 -16.54 -14.64
C LYS A 40 -3.52 -17.27 -13.42
N ARG A 41 -3.48 -16.57 -12.28
CA ARG A 41 -3.05 -17.10 -10.98
C ARG A 41 -4.26 -17.36 -10.07
N GLY A 42 -4.12 -18.28 -9.12
CA GLY A 42 -5.15 -18.57 -8.13
C GLY A 42 -5.37 -17.44 -7.11
N CYS A 43 -4.33 -16.63 -6.86
CA CYS A 43 -4.39 -15.47 -5.99
C CYS A 43 -4.28 -14.18 -6.80
N ARG A 44 -5.17 -13.22 -6.52
CA ARG A 44 -5.15 -11.87 -7.06
C ARG A 44 -4.43 -10.97 -6.06
N VAL A 45 -3.39 -10.28 -6.51
CA VAL A 45 -2.51 -9.46 -5.67
C VAL A 45 -2.49 -8.05 -6.21
N PHE A 46 -2.47 -7.07 -5.31
CA PHE A 46 -2.16 -5.70 -5.66
C PHE A 46 -1.33 -5.06 -4.55
N VAL A 47 -0.63 -3.98 -4.89
CA VAL A 47 0.03 -3.09 -3.93
C VAL A 47 -0.48 -1.67 -4.13
N CYS A 48 -0.49 -0.89 -3.05
CA CYS A 48 -0.91 0.51 -3.07
C CYS A 48 0.30 1.41 -3.25
N ALA A 49 0.19 2.35 -4.19
CA ALA A 49 1.15 3.42 -4.38
C ALA A 49 0.42 4.75 -4.55
N THR A 50 1.06 5.86 -4.22
CA THR A 50 0.49 7.20 -4.41
C THR A 50 1.03 7.80 -5.69
N ASP A 51 0.12 8.18 -6.60
CA ASP A 51 0.48 8.95 -7.78
C ASP A 51 0.89 10.37 -7.35
N ARG A 52 2.12 10.76 -7.66
CA ARG A 52 2.67 12.03 -7.17
C ARG A 52 2.00 13.26 -7.77
N TYR A 53 1.36 13.13 -8.93
CA TYR A 53 0.71 14.24 -9.61
C TYR A 53 -0.71 14.43 -9.08
N THR A 54 -1.50 13.35 -9.07
CA THR A 54 -2.91 13.39 -8.66
C THR A 54 -3.12 13.27 -7.15
N LYS A 55 -2.10 12.82 -6.41
CA LYS A 55 -2.16 12.50 -4.97
C LYS A 55 -3.14 11.37 -4.62
N LYS A 56 -3.62 10.63 -5.61
CA LYS A 56 -4.54 9.51 -5.41
C LYS A 56 -3.79 8.22 -5.13
N ILE A 57 -4.40 7.35 -4.33
CA ILE A 57 -3.98 5.96 -4.20
C ILE A 57 -4.26 5.23 -5.52
N VAL A 58 -3.29 4.44 -5.93
CA VAL A 58 -3.29 3.66 -7.16
C VAL A 58 -2.90 2.23 -6.80
N ARG A 59 -3.63 1.28 -7.37
CA ARG A 59 -3.43 -0.15 -7.14
C ARG A 59 -2.66 -0.72 -8.33
N LEU A 60 -1.42 -1.12 -8.10
CA LEU A 60 -0.63 -1.88 -9.07
C LEU A 60 -1.01 -3.35 -8.91
N ARG A 61 -1.58 -3.98 -9.93
CA ARG A 61 -2.30 -5.27 -9.84
C ARG A 61 -1.60 -6.36 -10.62
N SER A 62 -1.73 -7.60 -10.15
CA SER A 62 -1.36 -8.82 -10.89
C SER A 62 -2.47 -9.38 -11.78
N TYR A 63 -3.55 -8.61 -11.97
CA TYR A 63 -4.73 -8.98 -12.75
C TYR A 63 -5.30 -7.76 -13.47
N LYS A 64 -6.18 -8.01 -14.44
CA LYS A 64 -6.90 -6.98 -15.20
C LYS A 64 -8.31 -6.81 -14.65
N LEU A 65 -8.81 -5.58 -14.67
CA LEU A 65 -10.22 -5.25 -14.49
C LEU A 65 -10.75 -4.71 -15.84
N PRO A 66 -11.97 -5.07 -16.26
CA PRO A 66 -12.51 -4.62 -17.55
C PRO A 66 -12.52 -3.10 -17.72
N ASP A 67 -12.92 -2.37 -16.67
CA ASP A 67 -13.16 -0.92 -16.74
C ASP A 67 -12.01 -0.07 -16.21
N GLN A 68 -10.87 -0.69 -15.88
CA GLN A 68 -9.73 0.03 -15.33
C GLN A 68 -8.44 -0.35 -16.08
N PRO A 69 -7.81 0.61 -16.78
CA PRO A 69 -6.55 0.34 -17.46
C PRO A 69 -5.48 -0.08 -16.44
N GLY A 70 -4.77 -1.15 -16.78
CA GLY A 70 -3.62 -1.61 -16.00
C GLY A 70 -2.43 -0.66 -16.13
N ILE A 71 -1.55 -0.69 -15.15
CA ILE A 71 -0.24 -0.03 -15.20
C ILE A 71 0.80 -1.15 -15.37
N PRO A 72 1.63 -1.13 -16.42
CA PRO A 72 2.57 -2.21 -16.74
C PRO A 72 3.81 -2.16 -15.84
N ALA A 73 3.61 -2.29 -14.54
CA ALA A 73 4.69 -2.32 -13.56
C ALA A 73 5.40 -3.69 -13.59
N THR A 74 6.73 -3.68 -13.49
CA THR A 74 7.47 -4.87 -13.04
C THR A 74 7.22 -5.14 -11.57
N ILE A 75 7.51 -6.36 -11.11
CA ILE A 75 7.47 -6.71 -9.68
C ILE A 75 8.37 -5.77 -8.87
N CYS A 76 9.57 -5.47 -9.37
CA CYS A 76 10.51 -4.57 -8.71
C CYS A 76 9.96 -3.13 -8.61
N GLN A 77 9.41 -2.60 -9.71
CA GLN A 77 8.78 -1.27 -9.71
C GLN A 77 7.61 -1.19 -8.74
N ALA A 78 6.76 -2.22 -8.70
CA ALA A 78 5.62 -2.24 -7.80
C ALA A 78 6.06 -2.31 -6.32
N ALA A 79 7.03 -3.16 -6.00
CA ALA A 79 7.61 -3.27 -4.67
C ALA A 79 8.27 -1.96 -4.21
N LEU A 80 9.03 -1.30 -5.08
CA LEU A 80 9.60 0.02 -4.81
C LEU A 80 8.50 1.06 -4.63
N ALA A 81 7.49 1.10 -5.49
CA ALA A 81 6.43 2.12 -5.45
C ALA A 81 5.61 2.06 -4.15
N THR A 82 5.38 0.86 -3.61
CA THR A 82 4.68 0.67 -2.31
C THR A 82 5.59 0.79 -1.09
N SER A 83 6.92 0.80 -1.26
CA SER A 83 7.88 0.81 -0.14
C SER A 83 8.66 2.13 -0.03
N ALA A 84 8.74 2.89 -1.12
CA ALA A 84 9.47 4.14 -1.23
C ALA A 84 8.70 5.28 -0.54
N ALA A 85 8.68 5.25 0.80
CA ALA A 85 8.00 6.25 1.61
C ALA A 85 8.44 7.67 1.21
N THR A 86 7.45 8.55 1.01
CA THR A 86 7.68 9.93 0.60
C THR A 86 8.64 10.60 1.59
N THR A 87 9.64 11.35 1.10
CA THR A 87 10.77 11.94 1.85
C THR A 87 11.91 11.00 2.24
N PHE A 88 11.71 9.69 2.18
CA PHE A 88 12.74 8.70 2.51
C PHE A 88 13.50 8.19 1.30
N PHE A 89 12.78 7.85 0.23
CA PHE A 89 13.36 7.31 -0.99
C PHE A 89 12.93 8.15 -2.20
N ASP A 90 13.65 7.96 -3.30
CA ASP A 90 13.31 8.57 -4.59
C ASP A 90 12.02 7.95 -5.13
N PRO A 91 11.20 8.74 -5.85
CA PRO A 91 10.00 8.20 -6.46
C PRO A 91 10.33 7.23 -7.59
N VAL A 92 9.44 6.27 -7.80
CA VAL A 92 9.55 5.27 -8.86
C VAL A 92 8.81 5.77 -10.09
N SER A 93 9.43 5.66 -11.25
CA SER A 93 8.77 5.94 -12.53
C SER A 93 8.30 4.64 -13.17
N ILE A 94 7.03 4.62 -13.56
CA ILE A 94 6.40 3.53 -14.31
C ILE A 94 5.66 4.19 -15.46
N ASP A 95 6.11 3.92 -16.69
CA ASP A 95 5.78 4.70 -17.88
C ASP A 95 5.97 6.22 -17.66
N ASP A 96 4.95 7.02 -17.97
CA ASP A 96 4.91 8.48 -17.84
C ASP A 96 4.52 8.95 -16.43
N ARG A 97 4.33 8.02 -15.48
CA ARG A 97 3.82 8.30 -14.15
C ARG A 97 4.89 8.12 -13.08
N SER A 98 4.84 9.01 -12.08
CA SER A 98 5.75 9.01 -10.93
C SER A 98 4.99 8.64 -9.67
N PHE A 99 5.43 7.58 -9.00
CA PHE A 99 4.83 7.01 -7.80
C PHE A 99 5.77 7.16 -6.60
N ALA A 100 5.17 7.28 -5.43
CA ALA A 100 5.86 7.12 -4.16
C ALA A 100 4.90 6.46 -3.17
N TYR A 101 5.44 5.86 -2.12
CA TYR A 101 4.61 5.45 -1.00
C TYR A 101 4.22 6.70 -0.21
N GLY A 102 3.06 7.23 -0.51
CA GLY A 102 2.40 8.22 0.32
C GLY A 102 1.53 7.43 1.28
N ALA A 103 2.09 7.06 2.42
CA ALA A 103 1.41 6.37 3.51
C ALA A 103 0.18 7.12 4.11
N PHE A 104 -0.32 8.11 3.38
CA PHE A 104 -1.56 8.83 3.58
C PHE A 104 -2.68 8.09 2.84
N GLY A 105 -3.51 7.35 3.57
CA GLY A 105 -4.83 6.89 3.12
C GLY A 105 -4.93 5.43 2.68
N ALA A 106 -3.84 4.65 2.73
CA ALA A 106 -3.86 3.22 2.42
C ALA A 106 -2.80 2.39 3.15
N ASN A 107 -2.25 2.89 4.27
CA ASN A 107 -1.34 2.07 5.10
C ASN A 107 -2.08 0.88 5.72
N ASN A 108 -3.39 1.04 5.99
CA ASN A 108 -4.33 -0.06 6.13
C ASN A 108 -5.17 -0.19 4.83
N PRO A 109 -4.88 -1.15 3.94
CA PRO A 109 -5.53 -1.23 2.64
C PRO A 109 -6.93 -1.86 2.67
N VAL A 110 -7.59 -1.99 3.83
CA VAL A 110 -8.91 -2.67 3.97
C VAL A 110 -9.98 -2.12 3.02
N ASN A 111 -10.05 -0.79 2.86
CA ASN A 111 -10.97 -0.14 1.92
C ASN A 111 -10.61 -0.46 0.46
N GLU A 112 -9.31 -0.52 0.16
CA GLU A 112 -8.80 -0.85 -1.17
C GLU A 112 -9.09 -2.32 -1.52
N VAL A 113 -8.90 -3.22 -0.55
CA VAL A 113 -9.19 -4.66 -0.68
C VAL A 113 -10.68 -4.89 -0.90
N GLU A 114 -11.55 -4.25 -0.11
CA GLU A 114 -13.00 -4.33 -0.32
C GLU A 114 -13.39 -3.82 -1.71
N GLY A 115 -12.89 -2.67 -2.13
CA GLY A 115 -13.20 -2.11 -3.45
C GLY A 115 -12.74 -3.00 -4.60
N GLU A 116 -11.54 -3.57 -4.52
CA GLU A 116 -11.06 -4.52 -5.52
C GLU A 116 -11.89 -5.79 -5.56
N ALA A 117 -12.15 -6.39 -4.40
CA ALA A 117 -12.95 -7.59 -4.29
C ALA A 117 -14.38 -7.38 -4.81
N SER A 118 -15.01 -6.24 -4.54
CA SER A 118 -16.29 -5.84 -5.12
C SER A 118 -16.23 -5.76 -6.64
N ASN A 119 -15.25 -5.06 -7.21
CA ASN A 119 -15.09 -4.96 -8.68
C ASN A 119 -14.87 -6.32 -9.35
N ILE A 120 -14.24 -7.25 -8.64
CA ILE A 120 -13.86 -8.55 -9.18
C ILE A 120 -15.00 -9.57 -9.10
N TRP A 121 -15.70 -9.63 -7.96
CA TRP A 121 -16.66 -10.69 -7.67
C TRP A 121 -18.11 -10.21 -7.72
N CYS A 122 -18.34 -8.91 -7.64
CA CYS A 122 -19.65 -8.28 -7.63
C CYS A 122 -19.69 -7.09 -8.61
N PRO A 123 -19.25 -7.24 -9.88
CA PRO A 123 -19.12 -6.09 -10.80
C PRO A 123 -20.45 -5.35 -11.02
N ASP A 124 -21.58 -6.06 -10.95
CA ASP A 124 -22.91 -5.48 -11.19
C ASP A 124 -23.53 -4.85 -9.93
N THR A 125 -23.17 -5.33 -8.74
CA THR A 125 -23.87 -4.97 -7.48
C THR A 125 -22.99 -4.24 -6.48
N GLY A 126 -21.68 -4.44 -6.53
CA GLY A 126 -20.73 -4.02 -5.51
C GLY A 126 -20.89 -4.70 -4.14
N ASP A 127 -21.91 -5.55 -3.94
CA ASP A 127 -22.28 -6.11 -2.64
C ASP A 127 -21.43 -7.32 -2.27
N LEU A 128 -20.20 -7.03 -1.86
CA LEU A 128 -19.20 -8.02 -1.49
C LEU A 128 -19.53 -8.77 -0.18
N LYS A 129 -20.15 -8.08 0.78
CA LYS A 129 -20.30 -8.54 2.17
C LYS A 129 -20.92 -9.94 2.30
N PRO A 130 -22.01 -10.30 1.60
CA PRO A 130 -22.58 -11.65 1.67
C PRO A 130 -21.60 -12.78 1.29
N LEU A 131 -20.66 -12.50 0.38
CA LEU A 131 -19.71 -13.48 -0.15
C LEU A 131 -18.53 -13.75 0.79
N VAL A 132 -18.12 -12.77 1.60
CA VAL A 132 -16.86 -12.83 2.36
C VAL A 132 -16.92 -13.78 3.54
N LYS A 133 -16.37 -14.99 3.41
CA LYS A 133 -16.33 -15.97 4.52
C LYS A 133 -15.25 -15.66 5.56
N CYS A 134 -14.17 -15.02 5.14
CA CYS A 134 -13.07 -14.61 6.01
C CYS A 134 -12.39 -13.38 5.42
N PHE A 135 -12.18 -12.35 6.24
CA PHE A 135 -11.39 -11.16 5.96
C PHE A 135 -10.32 -11.08 7.03
N ILE A 136 -9.05 -11.00 6.63
CA ILE A 136 -7.92 -10.89 7.56
C ILE A 136 -7.16 -9.61 7.24
N SER A 137 -7.01 -8.73 8.23
CA SER A 137 -6.15 -7.56 8.17
C SER A 137 -5.04 -7.69 9.21
N ILE A 138 -3.79 -7.50 8.80
CA ILE A 138 -2.61 -7.61 9.65
C ILE A 138 -1.92 -6.24 9.70
N GLY A 139 -1.76 -5.69 10.89
CA GLY A 139 -1.07 -4.43 11.15
C GLY A 139 0.41 -4.63 11.47
N THR A 140 1.19 -3.57 11.30
CA THR A 140 2.61 -3.51 11.68
C THR A 140 2.83 -3.06 13.13
N GLY A 141 1.74 -3.00 13.90
CA GLY A 141 1.70 -2.56 15.28
C GLY A 141 1.43 -1.06 15.45
N ASN A 142 0.96 -0.70 16.64
CA ASN A 142 0.67 0.68 17.04
C ASN A 142 1.82 1.19 17.94
N PRO A 143 2.59 2.22 17.54
CA PRO A 143 3.76 2.68 18.29
C PRO A 143 3.43 3.38 19.63
N GLY A 144 2.14 3.63 19.90
CA GLY A 144 1.67 4.37 21.07
C GLY A 144 1.92 5.88 20.97
N ILE A 145 1.31 6.65 21.88
CA ILE A 145 1.52 8.10 21.96
C ILE A 145 2.88 8.36 22.63
N LYS A 146 3.91 8.69 21.85
CA LYS A 146 5.21 9.16 22.38
C LYS A 146 5.31 10.68 22.25
N PRO A 147 5.74 11.41 23.29
CA PRO A 147 5.93 12.86 23.20
C PRO A 147 7.02 13.21 22.19
N PHE A 148 6.79 14.28 21.42
CA PHE A 148 7.71 14.79 20.42
C PHE A 148 9.06 15.19 21.04
N LYS A 149 10.16 14.90 20.34
CA LYS A 149 11.48 15.50 20.60
C LYS A 149 11.87 16.40 19.43
N ASP A 150 12.27 17.63 19.73
CA ASP A 150 12.62 18.65 18.74
C ASP A 150 13.97 18.36 18.06
N SER A 151 13.94 17.98 16.79
CA SER A 151 15.05 18.06 15.81
C SER A 151 14.55 17.64 14.41
N LEU A 152 15.44 17.46 13.42
CA LEU A 152 15.15 16.85 12.10
C LEU A 152 14.52 15.44 12.18
N PHE A 153 14.58 14.78 13.35
CA PHE A 153 13.77 13.59 13.65
C PHE A 153 12.27 13.89 13.77
N GLY A 154 11.90 15.15 14.02
CA GLY A 154 10.53 15.64 14.17
C GLY A 154 9.67 15.50 12.91
N LEU A 155 10.24 15.67 11.71
CA LEU A 155 9.50 15.43 10.46
C LEU A 155 9.20 13.94 10.25
N LEU A 156 10.14 13.07 10.65
CA LEU A 156 9.93 11.61 10.58
C LEU A 156 8.89 11.16 11.59
N SER A 157 9.02 11.61 12.84
CA SER A 157 8.06 11.26 13.89
C SER A 157 6.68 11.77 13.54
N LYS A 158 6.56 12.98 12.97
CA LYS A 158 5.27 13.51 12.51
C LYS A 158 4.63 12.64 11.43
N THR A 159 5.40 12.30 10.39
CA THR A 159 4.91 11.47 9.29
C THR A 159 4.50 10.09 9.81
N MET A 160 5.33 9.44 10.64
CA MET A 160 5.00 8.15 11.24
C MET A 160 3.75 8.21 12.13
N VAL A 161 3.60 9.26 12.94
CA VAL A 161 2.41 9.46 13.78
C VAL A 161 1.15 9.68 12.93
N GLU A 162 1.23 10.48 11.87
CA GLU A 162 0.10 10.70 10.96
C GLU A 162 -0.32 9.41 10.27
N ILE A 163 0.64 8.60 9.81
CA ILE A 163 0.39 7.29 9.20
C ILE A 163 -0.26 6.32 10.19
N ALA A 164 0.31 6.20 11.40
CA ALA A 164 -0.24 5.35 12.44
C ALA A 164 -1.67 5.76 12.80
N THR A 165 -1.90 7.07 12.98
CA THR A 165 -3.23 7.61 13.29
C THR A 165 -4.23 7.31 12.17
N GLU A 166 -3.85 7.51 10.91
CA GLU A 166 -4.70 7.17 9.76
C GLU A 166 -5.03 5.68 9.70
N THR A 167 -4.03 4.82 9.95
CA THR A 167 -4.18 3.36 9.96
C THR A 167 -5.19 2.88 10.99
N GLU A 168 -5.12 3.44 12.20
CA GLU A 168 -6.02 3.11 13.32
C GLU A 168 -7.43 3.68 13.09
N ASN A 169 -7.55 4.89 12.54
CA ASN A 169 -8.84 5.45 12.16
C ASN A 169 -9.52 4.61 11.08
N THR A 170 -8.79 4.25 10.02
CA THR A 170 -9.27 3.36 8.95
C THR A 170 -9.68 2.00 9.50
N GLU A 171 -8.95 1.45 10.47
CA GLU A 171 -9.32 0.23 11.17
C GLU A 171 -10.66 0.36 11.90
N ALA A 172 -10.80 1.39 12.76
CA ALA A 172 -12.01 1.60 13.55
C ALA A 172 -13.26 1.83 12.67
N GLU A 173 -13.14 2.64 11.63
CA GLU A 173 -14.21 2.88 10.66
C GLU A 173 -14.60 1.61 9.90
N PHE A 174 -13.60 0.82 9.46
CA PHE A 174 -13.86 -0.41 8.73
C PHE A 174 -14.54 -1.45 9.63
N ILE A 175 -14.08 -1.63 10.87
CA ILE A 175 -14.72 -2.52 11.86
C ILE A 175 -16.18 -2.09 12.08
N ALA A 176 -16.44 -0.80 12.32
CA ALA A 176 -17.80 -0.31 12.54
C ALA A 176 -18.72 -0.62 11.35
N ARG A 177 -18.23 -0.44 10.12
CA ARG A 177 -18.97 -0.71 8.88
C ARG A 177 -19.12 -2.21 8.60
N TRP A 178 -18.17 -3.04 9.03
CA TRP A 178 -18.16 -4.51 8.90
C TRP A 178 -18.55 -5.24 10.20
N ARG A 179 -19.21 -4.56 11.15
CA ARG A 179 -19.52 -5.09 12.49
C ARG A 179 -20.12 -6.49 12.49
N GLY A 180 -21.05 -6.78 11.57
CA GLY A 180 -21.69 -8.09 11.49
C GLY A 180 -20.71 -9.23 11.14
N HIS A 181 -19.68 -8.94 10.35
CA HIS A 181 -18.61 -9.90 10.05
C HIS A 181 -17.60 -9.96 11.18
N TYR A 182 -17.32 -8.84 11.83
CA TYR A 182 -16.43 -8.80 12.98
C TYR A 182 -17.00 -9.62 14.14
N ASP A 183 -18.23 -9.34 14.56
CA ASP A 183 -18.94 -10.02 15.66
C ASP A 183 -19.17 -11.51 15.37
N ALA A 184 -19.33 -11.88 14.09
CA ALA A 184 -19.50 -13.26 13.66
C ALA A 184 -18.18 -14.02 13.43
N ASN A 185 -17.02 -13.47 13.84
CA ASN A 185 -15.71 -14.07 13.62
C ASN A 185 -15.44 -14.39 12.13
N ARG A 186 -15.78 -13.44 11.25
CA ARG A 186 -15.49 -13.49 9.80
C ARG A 186 -14.57 -12.35 9.37
N TYR A 187 -14.44 -11.28 10.15
CA TYR A 187 -13.41 -10.27 9.98
C TYR A 187 -12.48 -10.28 11.19
N PHE A 188 -11.19 -10.49 10.94
CA PHE A 188 -10.14 -10.53 11.93
C PHE A 188 -9.13 -9.42 11.66
N ARG A 189 -8.81 -8.66 12.72
CA ARG A 189 -7.75 -7.67 12.71
C ARG A 189 -6.70 -8.07 13.73
N PHE A 190 -5.49 -8.38 13.23
CA PHE A 190 -4.35 -8.73 14.05
C PHE A 190 -3.37 -7.57 14.05
N ASN A 191 -3.23 -6.91 15.19
CA ASN A 191 -2.32 -5.79 15.38
C ASN A 191 -1.67 -5.93 16.77
N VAL A 192 -0.44 -5.45 16.93
CA VAL A 192 0.27 -5.50 18.23
C VAL A 192 0.32 -4.12 18.87
N GLU A 193 0.08 -4.05 20.18
CA GLU A 193 0.36 -2.84 20.95
C GLU A 193 1.87 -2.64 21.08
N GLN A 194 2.34 -1.40 20.95
CA GLN A 194 3.77 -1.03 21.00
C GLN A 194 4.61 -1.69 19.90
N GLY A 195 4.08 -1.70 18.67
CA GLY A 195 4.83 -2.10 17.48
C GLY A 195 5.96 -1.15 17.10
N LEU A 196 6.63 -1.47 15.99
CA LEU A 196 7.76 -0.73 15.42
C LEU A 196 7.50 0.77 15.24
#